data_AF-A0AAJ3B0S2-F1
#
_entry.id   AF-A0AAJ3B0S2-F1
#
_cell.length_a   1.000
_cell.length_b   1.000
_cell.length_c   1.000
_cell.angle_alpha   90.00
_cell.angle_beta   90.00
_cell.angle_gamma   90.00
#
_symmetry.space_group_name_H-M   'P 1'
#
loop_
_entity.id
_entity.type
_entity.pdbx_description
1 polymer ?
#
loop_
_entity_poly.entity_id
_entity_poly.type
_entity_poly.pdbx_seq_one_letter_code
_entity_poly.pdbx_strand_id
1 'polypeptide(L)' 'MKRPKDETLSIRTSSDIKQLLRIAAERERRSIASMIEVLILKYAQEQGLQAETPSVEETKKGKGNDGAH' A
#
# COMPACT_ATOMS: atom_id res chain seq x y z
N MET A 1 -14.22 5.88 -9.89
CA MET A 1 -14.26 6.31 -8.47
C MET A 1 -12.83 6.33 -7.96
N LYS A 2 -12.36 7.42 -7.32
CA LYS A 2 -11.01 7.45 -6.72
C LYS A 2 -10.94 6.34 -5.67
N ARG A 3 -9.96 5.44 -5.77
CA ARG A 3 -9.68 4.47 -4.70
C ARG A 3 -9.38 5.27 -3.43
N PRO A 4 -9.94 4.90 -2.26
CA PRO A 4 -9.55 5.53 -1.01
C PRO A 4 -8.03 5.39 -0.84
N LYS A 5 -7.38 6.46 -0.38
CA LYS A 5 -5.92 6.46 -0.18
C LYS A 5 -5.48 5.40 0.84
N ASP A 6 -6.38 5.09 1.78
CA ASP A 6 -6.14 4.17 2.87
C ASP A 6 -7.25 3.11 2.90
N GLU A 7 -6.87 1.84 3.05
CA GLU A 7 -7.77 0.70 3.21
C GLU A 7 -7.65 0.13 4.63
N THR A 8 -8.77 -0.28 5.23
CA THR A 8 -8.77 -0.87 6.58
C THR A 8 -8.46 -2.37 6.51
N LEU A 9 -7.42 -2.80 7.23
CA LEU A 9 -7.03 -4.21 7.36
C LEU A 9 -7.41 -4.75 8.75
N SER A 10 -8.33 -5.72 8.81
CA SER A 10 -8.71 -6.40 10.06
C SER A 10 -8.07 -7.78 10.14
N ILE A 11 -7.25 -8.02 11.17
CA ILE A 11 -6.49 -9.26 11.35
C ILE A 11 -6.88 -9.93 12.68
N ARG A 12 -7.23 -11.21 12.64
CA ARG A 12 -7.31 -12.08 13.82
C ARG A 12 -6.05 -12.93 13.90
N THR A 13 -5.39 -12.91 15.05
CA THR A 13 -4.14 -13.64 15.30
C THR A 13 -4.09 -14.08 16.77
N SER A 14 -3.06 -14.85 17.13
CA SER A 14 -2.83 -15.28 18.52
C SER A 14 -2.45 -14.10 19.43
N SER A 15 -2.60 -14.30 20.73
CA SER A 15 -2.15 -13.34 21.76
C SER A 15 -0.67 -12.98 21.60
N ASP A 16 0.15 -13.98 21.33
CA ASP A 16 1.60 -13.88 21.35
C ASP A 16 2.10 -13.00 20.19
N ILE A 17 1.53 -13.19 19.00
CA ILE A 17 1.82 -12.35 17.84
C ILE A 17 1.44 -10.89 18.11
N LYS A 18 0.28 -10.65 18.71
CA LYS A 18 -0.15 -9.29 19.08
C LYS A 18 0.81 -8.65 20.09
N GLN A 19 1.32 -9.41 21.04
CA GLN A 19 2.27 -8.91 22.04
C GLN A 19 3.64 -8.60 21.42
N LEU A 20 4.17 -9.50 20.58
CA LEU A 20 5.43 -9.28 19.87
C LEU A 20 5.38 -8.04 18.98
N LEU A 21 4.28 -7.88 18.23
CA LEU A 21 4.06 -6.71 17.38
C LEU A 21 4.06 -5.41 18.18
N ARG A 22 3.42 -5.40 19.36
CA ARG A 22 3.42 -4.23 20.24
C ARG A 22 4.82 -3.89 20.75
N ILE A 23 5.57 -4.89 21.23
CA ILE A 23 6.94 -4.69 21.73
C ILE A 23 7.84 -4.13 20.61
N ALA A 24 7.71 -4.65 19.38
CA ALA A 24 8.46 -4.12 18.23
C ALA A 24 8.09 -2.66 17.94
N ALA A 25 6.79 -2.34 17.90
CA ALA A 25 6.30 -0.98 17.68
C ALA A 25 6.81 0.01 18.74
N GLU A 26 6.79 -0.37 20.01
CA GLU A 26 7.29 0.44 21.13
C GLU A 26 8.80 0.69 21.04
N ARG A 27 9.58 -0.33 20.69
CA ARG A 27 11.04 -0.21 20.52
C ARG A 27 11.42 0.79 19.44
N GLU A 28 10.66 0.85 18.36
CA GLU A 28 10.89 1.77 17.24
C GLU A 28 10.08 3.07 17.33
N ARG A 29 9.42 3.31 18.47
CA ARG A 29 8.57 4.49 18.75
C ARG A 29 7.56 4.80 17.65
N ARG A 30 6.92 3.76 17.09
CA ARG A 30 5.89 3.90 16.06
C ARG A 30 4.59 3.23 16.48
N SER A 31 3.51 3.56 15.79
CA SER A 31 2.22 2.89 15.99
C SER A 31 2.28 1.43 15.51
N ILE A 32 1.35 0.60 16.01
CA ILE A 32 1.21 -0.79 15.55
C ILE A 32 0.90 -0.85 14.05
N ALA A 33 0.06 0.06 13.53
CA ALA A 33 -0.25 0.13 12.11
C ALA A 33 1.00 0.39 11.26
N SER A 34 1.79 1.40 11.64
CA SER A 34 3.05 1.70 10.96
C SER A 34 4.07 0.56 11.07
N MET A 35 4.09 -0.15 12.20
CA MET A 35 4.94 -1.34 12.33
C MET A 35 4.52 -2.46 11.38
N ILE A 36 3.22 -2.69 11.20
CA ILE A 36 2.71 -3.67 10.22
C ILE A 36 3.14 -3.30 8.80
N GLU A 37 3.07 -2.02 8.41
CA GLU A 37 3.53 -1.59 7.09
C GLU A 37 5.01 -1.90 6.87
N VAL A 38 5.88 -1.60 7.85
CA VAL A 38 7.31 -1.89 7.76
C VAL A 38 7.57 -3.39 7.64
N LEU A 39 6.87 -4.21 8.43
CA LEU A 39 7.00 -5.68 8.35
C LEU A 39 6.57 -6.23 6.99
N ILE A 40 5.47 -5.72 6.44
CA ILE A 40 4.97 -6.11 5.11
C ILE A 40 5.96 -5.69 4.02
N LEU A 41 6.45 -4.45 4.04
CA LEU A 41 7.40 -3.94 3.05
C LEU A 41 8.72 -4.72 3.09
N LYS A 42 9.23 -5.00 4.29
CA LYS A 42 10.44 -5.81 4.47
C LYS A 42 10.25 -7.22 3.89
N TYR A 43 9.15 -7.88 4.23
CA TYR A 43 8.82 -9.20 3.67
C TYR A 43 8.73 -9.15 2.15
N ALA A 44 8.02 -8.16 1.59
CA ALA A 44 7.89 -7.98 0.15
C ALA A 44 9.25 -7.80 -0.52
N GLN A 45 10.13 -6.98 0.04
CA GLN A 45 11.48 -6.77 -0.48
C GLN A 45 12.31 -8.05 -0.45
N GLU A 46 12.28 -8.80 0.67
CA GLU A 46 12.99 -10.07 0.82
C GLU A 46 12.49 -11.14 -0.15
N GLN A 47 11.22 -11.08 -0.55
CA GLN A 47 10.58 -12.02 -1.48
C GLN A 47 10.50 -11.48 -2.93
N GLY A 48 10.97 -10.27 -3.21
CA GLY A 48 10.86 -9.64 -4.52
C GLY A 48 9.43 -9.32 -4.98
N LEU A 49 8.49 -9.16 -4.05
CA LEU A 49 7.09 -8.83 -4.34
C LEU A 49 6.94 -7.34 -4.65
N GLN A 50 6.17 -7.01 -5.68
CA GLN A 50 5.81 -5.63 -6.04
C GLN A 50 4.30 -5.48 -6.08
N ALA A 51 3.79 -4.38 -5.51
CA ALA A 51 2.38 -4.05 -5.62
C ALA A 51 2.11 -3.49 -7.02
N GLU A 52 1.11 -4.03 -7.71
CA GLU A 52 0.61 -3.45 -8.95
C GLU A 52 -0.08 -2.11 -8.64
N THR A 53 0.65 -1.01 -8.78
CA THR A 53 0.00 0.30 -8.82
C THR A 53 -0.79 0.36 -10.12
N PRO A 54 -2.10 0.64 -10.10
CA PRO A 54 -2.82 0.93 -11.33
C PRO A 54 -2.21 2.19 -11.93
N SER A 55 -1.42 2.00 -12.98
CA SER A 55 -0.86 3.07 -13.79
C SER A 55 -2.02 3.97 -14.20
N VAL A 56 -1.99 5.23 -13.78
CA VAL A 56 -2.87 6.24 -14.35
C VAL A 56 -2.34 6.47 -15.77
N GLU A 57 -2.80 5.66 -16.72
CA GLU A 57 -2.58 5.92 -18.14
C GLU A 57 -3.31 7.21 -18.49
N GLU A 58 -2.58 8.33 -18.48
CA GLU A 58 -3.04 9.58 -19.05
C GLU A 58 -3.28 9.38 -20.54
N THR A 59 -4.56 9.35 -20.87
CA THR A 59 -5.13 9.30 -22.20
C THR A 59 -4.78 10.59 -22.95
N LYS A 60 -3.62 10.66 -23.64
CA LYS A 60 -3.42 11.65 -24.71
C LYS A 60 -3.91 11.10 -26.05
N LYS A 61 -5.22 10.92 -26.16
CA LYS A 61 -5.92 10.81 -27.47
C LYS A 61 -6.32 12.22 -27.91
N GLY A 62 -5.37 12.96 -28.50
CA GLY A 62 -5.68 14.15 -29.27
C GLY A 62 -6.17 13.75 -30.65
N LYS A 63 -7.48 13.63 -30.84
CA LYS A 63 -8.12 13.63 -32.16
C LYS A 63 -8.91 14.94 -32.27
N GLY A 64 -8.39 15.88 -33.05
CA GLY A 64 -9.09 17.05 -33.54
C GLY A 64 -8.82 17.16 -35.04
N ASN A 65 -9.76 16.68 -35.83
CA ASN A 65 -9.87 16.92 -37.26
C ASN A 65 -10.88 18.05 -37.41
N ASP A 66 -10.49 19.18 -38.01
CA ASP A 66 -11.32 20.22 -38.63
C ASP A 66 -10.35 21.19 -39.33
N GLY A 67 -10.48 21.59 -40.60
CA GLY A 67 -11.56 21.42 -41.53
C GLY A 67 -11.12 21.79 -42.96
N ALA A 68 -12.06 21.59 -43.88
CA ALA A 68 -11.97 21.93 -45.29
C ALA A 68 -11.61 23.40 -45.53
N HIS A 69 -10.71 23.64 -46.50
CA HIS A 69 -10.87 24.63 -47.57
C HIS A 69 -9.90 24.33 -48.71
#